data_AF-A0A2Z3YUS5-F1
#
_entry.id   AF-A0A2Z3YUS5-F1
#
_cell.length_a   1.000
_cell.length_b   1.000
_cell.length_c   1.000
_cell.angle_alpha   90.00
_cell.angle_beta   90.00
_cell.angle_gamma   90.00
#
_symmetry.space_group_name_H-M   'P 1'
#
loop_
_entity.id
_entity.type
_entity.pdbx_description
1 polymer ?
#
loop_
_entity_poly.entity_id
_entity_poly.type
_entity_poly.pdbx_seq_one_letter_code
_entity_poly.pdbx_strand_id
1 'polypeptide(L)'
;MDHHVRAGGGGLANPGFYALMYGKVQPGYSPAAQSDPWEALRSLTAKAAEQGRLAVSPEQAAAHILATNIGVTLRQIILDTPDPDLSAAVREGVVRAITGEGREGEDLAAATVAETAAAHPEILGTAETRLFLEWLKKLKDAGRPEV
;
A
#
# COMPACT_ATOMS: atom_id res chain seq x y z
N MET A 1 1.25 -40.27 10.24
CA MET A 1 0.65 -39.04 10.83
C MET A 1 1.38 -37.91 10.14
N ASP A 2 1.04 -37.68 8.87
CA ASP A 2 1.90 -36.95 7.93
C ASP A 2 1.09 -35.80 7.34
N HIS A 3 1.28 -34.64 7.94
CA HIS A 3 0.71 -33.36 7.55
C HIS A 3 1.51 -32.83 6.35
N HIS A 4 1.22 -33.34 5.16
CA HIS A 4 1.78 -32.79 3.93
C HIS A 4 1.29 -31.36 3.74
N VAL A 5 2.16 -30.41 4.07
CA VAL A 5 2.15 -29.03 3.60
C VAL A 5 2.10 -29.04 2.08
N ARG A 6 0.90 -28.83 1.52
CA ARG A 6 0.73 -28.36 0.15
C ARG A 6 -0.57 -27.57 0.00
N ALA A 7 -0.64 -26.43 0.66
CA ALA A 7 -1.53 -25.34 0.27
C ALA A 7 -0.76 -24.39 -0.66
N GLY A 8 -0.55 -24.81 -1.91
CA GLY A 8 -0.04 -23.95 -2.97
C GLY A 8 -1.16 -22.99 -3.42
N GLY A 9 -0.89 -21.69 -3.32
CA GLY A 9 -1.88 -20.61 -3.34
C GLY A 9 -2.65 -20.38 -4.63
N GLY A 10 -3.72 -19.60 -4.48
CA GLY A 10 -4.67 -19.19 -5.52
C GLY A 10 -4.01 -18.52 -6.74
N GLY A 11 -4.75 -18.54 -7.85
CA GLY A 11 -4.36 -17.97 -9.14
C GLY A 11 -3.45 -18.84 -9.98
N LEU A 12 -2.25 -19.17 -9.47
CA LEU A 12 -1.26 -19.97 -10.21
C LEU A 12 -1.59 -21.47 -10.26
N ALA A 13 -2.42 -21.96 -9.34
CA ALA A 13 -2.90 -23.34 -9.37
C ALA A 13 -3.90 -23.60 -10.51
N ASN A 14 -4.55 -22.55 -11.05
CA ASN A 14 -5.42 -22.64 -12.22
C ASN A 14 -5.36 -21.34 -13.06
N PRO A 15 -4.30 -21.16 -13.86
CA PRO A 15 -4.06 -19.93 -14.61
C PRO A 15 -5.18 -19.61 -15.61
N GLY A 16 -5.72 -20.63 -16.28
CA GLY A 16 -6.81 -20.48 -17.23
C GLY A 16 -8.10 -19.96 -16.60
N PHE A 17 -8.45 -20.47 -15.41
CA PHE A 17 -9.62 -19.97 -14.66
C PHE A 17 -9.43 -18.53 -14.19
N TYR A 18 -8.24 -18.19 -13.70
CA TYR A 18 -7.95 -16.82 -13.23
C TYR A 18 -7.94 -15.80 -14.39
N ALA A 19 -7.39 -16.18 -15.54
CA ALA A 19 -7.44 -15.39 -16.77
C ALA A 19 -8.88 -15.23 -17.29
N LEU A 20 -9.74 -16.23 -17.14
CA LEU A 20 -11.17 -16.09 -17.50
C LEU A 20 -11.93 -15.18 -16.52
N MET A 21 -11.63 -15.27 -15.23
CA MET A 21 -12.27 -14.46 -14.17
C MET A 21 -11.90 -12.98 -14.24
N TYR A 22 -10.66 -12.66 -14.60
CA TYR A 22 -10.16 -11.28 -14.61
C TYR A 22 -9.76 -10.72 -15.99
N GLY A 23 -9.68 -11.55 -17.02
CA GLY A 23 -9.24 -11.14 -18.37
C GLY A 23 -10.35 -10.55 -19.25
N LYS A 24 -11.63 -10.69 -18.87
CA LYS A 24 -12.76 -10.00 -19.52
C LYS A 24 -13.22 -8.83 -18.66
N VAL A 25 -12.53 -7.70 -18.79
CA VAL A 25 -12.92 -6.46 -18.11
C VAL A 25 -14.20 -5.91 -18.76
N GLN A 26 -15.28 -5.85 -17.98
CA GLN A 26 -16.55 -5.26 -18.38
C GLN A 26 -16.88 -4.11 -17.42
N PRO A 27 -17.16 -2.89 -17.91
CA PRO A 27 -17.53 -1.78 -17.05
C PRO A 27 -18.74 -2.13 -16.15
N GLY A 28 -18.62 -1.91 -14.84
CA GLY A 28 -19.68 -2.18 -13.87
C GLY A 28 -19.83 -3.64 -13.44
N TYR A 29 -19.04 -4.57 -13.99
CA TYR A 29 -19.05 -5.99 -13.59
C TYR A 29 -17.75 -6.37 -12.89
N SER A 30 -17.87 -6.84 -11.64
CA SER A 30 -16.75 -7.38 -10.86
C SER A 30 -17.13 -8.75 -10.30
N PRO A 31 -16.59 -9.86 -10.86
CA PRO A 31 -16.77 -11.20 -10.31
C PRO A 31 -16.28 -11.32 -8.86
N ALA A 32 -15.20 -10.59 -8.54
CA ALA A 32 -14.58 -10.63 -7.22
C ALA A 32 -15.47 -10.05 -6.11
N ALA A 33 -16.27 -9.03 -6.43
CA ALA A 33 -17.15 -8.36 -5.47
C ALA A 33 -18.25 -9.27 -4.89
N GLN A 34 -18.46 -10.46 -5.48
CA GLN A 34 -19.49 -11.43 -5.12
C GLN A 34 -18.91 -12.75 -4.57
N SER A 35 -17.63 -12.76 -4.18
CA SER A 35 -16.93 -13.99 -3.78
C SER A 35 -16.69 -14.07 -2.27
N ASP A 36 -16.75 -15.27 -1.68
CA ASP A 36 -16.45 -15.50 -0.26
C ASP A 36 -15.08 -14.93 0.18
N PRO A 37 -14.00 -15.01 -0.62
CA PRO A 37 -12.72 -14.38 -0.28
C PRO A 37 -12.80 -12.85 -0.16
N TRP A 38 -13.69 -12.21 -0.93
CA TRP A 38 -13.90 -10.77 -0.83
C TRP A 38 -14.64 -10.39 0.45
N GLU A 39 -15.63 -11.17 0.88
CA GLU A 39 -16.28 -10.94 2.17
C GLU A 39 -15.32 -11.11 3.35
N ALA A 40 -14.47 -12.14 3.30
CA ALA A 40 -13.42 -12.35 4.29
C ALA A 40 -12.45 -11.16 4.35
N LEU A 41 -12.03 -10.64 3.18
CA LEU A 41 -11.16 -9.47 3.11
C LEU A 41 -11.85 -8.22 3.71
N ARG A 42 -13.12 -7.97 3.38
CA ARG A 42 -13.89 -6.86 3.98
C ARG A 42 -14.01 -6.99 5.50
N SER A 43 -14.24 -8.20 6.01
CA SER A 43 -14.29 -8.45 7.45
C SER A 43 -12.94 -8.16 8.12
N LEU A 44 -11.83 -8.54 7.49
CA LEU A 44 -10.49 -8.27 8.00
C LEU A 44 -10.17 -6.77 8.03
N THR A 45 -10.51 -6.04 6.97
CA THR A 45 -10.26 -4.59 6.93
C THR A 45 -11.16 -3.84 7.90
N ALA A 46 -12.42 -4.26 8.07
CA ALA A 46 -13.31 -3.71 9.10
C ALA A 46 -12.73 -3.88 10.51
N LYS A 47 -12.26 -5.09 10.87
CA LYS A 47 -11.60 -5.34 12.15
C LYS A 47 -10.33 -4.51 12.33
N ALA A 48 -9.54 -4.32 11.27
CA ALA A 48 -8.35 -3.47 11.34
C ALA A 48 -8.72 -1.99 11.58
N ALA A 49 -9.83 -1.52 10.98
CA ALA A 49 -10.36 -0.18 11.23
C ALA A 49 -10.84 -0.02 12.69
N GLU A 50 -11.58 -1.00 13.22
CA GLU A 50 -12.02 -1.02 14.63
C GLU A 50 -10.85 -0.95 15.62
N GLN A 51 -9.70 -1.52 15.22
CA GLN A 51 -8.44 -1.47 15.99
C GLN A 51 -7.65 -0.17 15.78
N GLY A 52 -8.13 0.78 14.98
CA GLY A 52 -7.43 2.02 14.67
C GLY A 52 -6.14 1.84 13.86
N ARG A 53 -6.01 0.74 13.10
CA ARG A 53 -4.78 0.37 12.39
C ARG A 53 -4.74 0.83 10.93
N LEU A 54 -5.80 1.44 10.43
CA LEU A 54 -5.89 1.90 9.04
C LEU A 54 -5.79 3.42 8.96
N ALA A 55 -5.00 3.90 8.00
CA ALA A 55 -4.92 5.30 7.61
C ALA A 55 -5.96 5.68 6.53
N VAL A 56 -6.70 4.71 6.01
CA VAL A 56 -7.77 4.85 5.01
C VAL A 56 -9.03 4.10 5.44
N SER A 57 -10.15 4.29 4.74
CA SER A 57 -11.38 3.53 5.03
C SER A 57 -11.17 2.02 4.82
N PRO A 58 -11.88 1.15 5.55
CA PRO A 58 -11.77 -0.31 5.38
C PRO A 58 -12.11 -0.78 3.96
N GLU A 59 -13.00 -0.08 3.25
CA GLU A 59 -13.34 -0.33 1.85
C GLU A 59 -12.18 0.01 0.93
N GLN A 60 -11.52 1.15 1.16
CA GLN A 60 -10.33 1.55 0.40
C GLN A 60 -9.17 0.58 0.65
N ALA A 61 -8.95 0.16 1.89
CA ALA A 61 -7.93 -0.84 2.21
C ALA A 61 -8.19 -2.16 1.46
N ALA A 62 -9.45 -2.63 1.43
CA ALA A 62 -9.82 -3.85 0.72
C ALA A 62 -9.62 -3.70 -0.80
N ALA A 63 -9.97 -2.54 -1.37
CA ALA A 63 -9.77 -2.24 -2.79
C ALA A 63 -8.28 -2.25 -3.17
N HIS A 64 -7.40 -1.66 -2.35
CA HIS A 64 -5.95 -1.66 -2.58
C HIS A 64 -5.38 -3.08 -2.60
N ILE A 65 -5.76 -3.91 -1.62
CA ILE A 65 -5.32 -5.30 -1.52
C ILE A 65 -5.80 -6.10 -2.74
N LEU A 66 -7.07 -5.93 -3.13
CA LEU A 66 -7.64 -6.66 -4.26
C LEU A 66 -6.98 -6.29 -5.59
N ALA A 67 -6.86 -4.99 -5.88
CA ALA A 67 -6.25 -4.50 -7.12
C ALA A 67 -4.82 -5.02 -7.27
N THR A 68 -4.06 -4.95 -6.18
CA THR A 68 -2.69 -5.45 -6.08
C THR A 68 -2.60 -6.95 -6.33
N ASN A 69 -3.42 -7.75 -5.65
CA ASN A 69 -3.44 -9.21 -5.81
C ASN A 69 -3.80 -9.63 -7.24
N ILE A 70 -4.77 -8.95 -7.87
CA ILE A 70 -5.15 -9.19 -9.26
C ILE A 70 -3.97 -8.90 -10.19
N GLY A 71 -3.38 -7.71 -10.10
CA GLY A 71 -2.29 -7.30 -10.98
C GLY A 71 -1.05 -8.19 -10.87
N VAL A 72 -0.59 -8.47 -9.64
CA VAL A 72 0.57 -9.32 -9.37
C VAL A 72 0.34 -10.75 -9.85
N THR A 73 -0.86 -11.30 -9.65
CA THR A 73 -1.19 -12.66 -10.10
C THR A 73 -1.29 -12.73 -11.62
N LEU A 74 -1.94 -11.77 -12.27
CA LEU A 74 -2.04 -11.72 -13.73
C LEU A 74 -0.66 -11.59 -14.39
N ARG A 75 0.24 -10.76 -13.84
CA ARG A 75 1.63 -10.67 -14.32
C ARG A 75 2.33 -12.02 -14.27
N GLN A 76 2.24 -12.73 -13.14
CA GLN A 76 2.89 -14.03 -12.99
C GLN A 76 2.30 -15.08 -13.94
N ILE A 77 0.99 -15.03 -14.20
CA ILE A 77 0.34 -15.87 -15.23
C ILE A 77 0.86 -15.53 -16.63
N ILE A 78 0.97 -14.24 -16.97
CA ILE A 78 1.47 -13.79 -18.28
C ILE A 78 2.92 -14.25 -18.51
N LEU A 79 3.75 -14.17 -17.48
CA LEU A 79 5.17 -14.55 -17.56
C LEU A 79 5.42 -16.04 -17.33
N ASP A 80 4.39 -16.81 -16.96
CA ASP A 80 4.46 -18.21 -16.56
C ASP A 80 5.60 -18.51 -15.57
N THR A 81 5.89 -17.54 -14.69
CA THR A 81 7.03 -17.59 -13.76
C THR A 81 6.61 -16.95 -12.44
N PRO A 82 6.66 -17.69 -11.31
CA PRO A 82 6.45 -17.11 -10.00
C PRO A 82 7.51 -16.07 -9.65
N ASP A 83 7.09 -14.99 -9.00
CA ASP A 83 7.96 -13.90 -8.55
C ASP A 83 7.67 -13.59 -7.07
N PRO A 84 8.25 -14.38 -6.14
CA PRO A 84 8.00 -14.24 -4.70
C PRO A 84 8.47 -12.90 -4.15
N ASP A 85 9.57 -12.37 -4.68
CA ASP A 85 10.17 -11.11 -4.24
C ASP A 85 9.28 -9.93 -4.62
N LEU A 86 8.76 -9.90 -5.86
CA LEU A 86 7.76 -8.90 -6.25
C LEU A 86 6.50 -9.02 -5.38
N SER A 87 6.01 -10.24 -5.18
CA SER A 87 4.80 -10.49 -4.40
C SER A 87 4.96 -9.99 -2.95
N ALA A 88 6.12 -10.21 -2.34
CA ALA A 88 6.45 -9.70 -1.01
C ALA A 88 6.55 -8.17 -1.01
N ALA A 89 7.34 -7.59 -1.91
CA ALA A 89 7.55 -6.14 -1.97
C ALA A 89 6.24 -5.36 -2.17
N VAL A 90 5.39 -5.86 -3.07
CA VAL A 90 4.11 -5.23 -3.36
C VAL A 90 3.12 -5.39 -2.18
N ARG A 91 3.12 -6.54 -1.49
CA ARG A 91 2.33 -6.72 -0.26
C ARG A 91 2.76 -5.73 0.82
N GLU A 92 4.06 -5.61 1.09
CA GLU A 92 4.56 -4.67 2.11
C GLU A 92 4.24 -3.22 1.72
N GLY A 93 4.37 -2.86 0.44
CA GLY A 93 3.98 -1.54 -0.06
C GLY A 93 2.50 -1.23 0.17
N VAL A 94 1.61 -2.21 -0.10
CA VAL A 94 0.17 -2.03 0.14
C VAL A 94 -0.14 -1.89 1.63
N VAL A 95 0.52 -2.68 2.49
CA VAL A 95 0.33 -2.61 3.95
C VAL A 95 0.73 -1.24 4.48
N ARG A 96 1.89 -0.72 4.06
CA ARG A 96 2.33 0.63 4.42
C ARG A 96 1.34 1.69 3.96
N ALA A 97 0.88 1.60 2.72
CA ALA A 97 -0.08 2.56 2.16
C ALA A 97 -1.40 2.60 2.94
N ILE A 98 -1.96 1.43 3.32
CA ILE A 98 -3.27 1.37 3.99
C ILE A 98 -3.19 1.59 5.51
N THR A 99 -2.04 1.36 6.13
CA THR A 99 -1.82 1.56 7.58
C THR A 99 -1.20 2.92 7.90
N GLY A 100 -0.62 3.59 6.91
CA GLY A 100 0.16 4.81 7.10
C GLY A 100 1.56 4.54 7.68
N GLU A 101 1.95 3.28 7.84
CA GLU A 101 3.29 2.90 8.31
C GLU A 101 4.36 3.47 7.37
N GLY A 102 5.33 4.19 7.95
CA GLY A 102 6.38 4.91 7.22
C GLY A 102 6.13 6.42 7.08
N ARG A 103 4.89 6.91 7.17
CA ARG A 103 4.62 8.36 7.18
C ARG A 103 5.25 9.06 8.37
N GLU A 104 5.18 8.44 9.54
CA GLU A 104 5.84 8.96 10.76
C GLU A 104 7.37 9.02 10.60
N GLY A 105 7.96 8.04 9.91
CA GLY A 105 9.40 8.01 9.62
C GLY A 105 9.83 9.08 8.62
N GLU A 106 9.00 9.34 7.61
CA GLU A 106 9.21 10.42 6.63
C GLU A 106 9.06 11.81 7.28
N ASP A 107 8.05 12.00 8.13
CA ASP A 107 7.85 13.23 8.90
C ASP A 107 9.02 13.46 9.87
N LEU A 108 9.51 12.41 10.54
CA LEU A 108 10.69 12.45 11.41
C LEU A 108 11.97 12.78 10.64
N ALA A 109 12.16 12.22 9.44
CA ALA A 109 13.32 12.51 8.59
C ALA A 109 13.31 13.97 8.13
N ALA A 110 12.15 14.48 7.69
CA ALA A 110 12.00 15.88 7.30
C ALA A 110 12.23 16.84 8.48
N ALA A 111 11.73 16.49 9.68
CA ALA A 111 11.99 17.25 10.91
C ALA A 111 13.48 17.26 11.27
N THR A 112 14.15 16.12 11.20
CA THR A 112 15.59 15.99 11.50
C THR A 112 16.44 16.85 10.57
N VAL A 113 16.11 16.89 9.27
CA VAL A 113 16.82 17.74 8.29
C VAL A 113 16.57 19.23 8.58
N ALA A 114 15.34 19.62 8.94
CA ALA A 114 15.01 21.00 9.30
C ALA A 114 15.75 21.44 10.57
N GLU A 115 15.81 20.59 11.59
CA GLU A 115 16.55 20.83 12.84
C GLU A 115 18.04 20.97 12.58
N THR A 116 18.62 20.09 11.76
CA THR A 116 20.04 20.16 11.38
C THR A 116 20.36 21.47 10.66
N ALA A 117 19.51 21.88 9.70
CA ALA A 117 19.68 23.14 8.98
C ALA A 117 19.56 24.36 9.93
N ALA A 118 18.62 24.34 10.88
CA ALA A 118 18.45 25.41 11.85
C ALA A 118 19.62 25.52 12.85
N ALA A 119 20.18 24.39 13.26
CA ALA A 119 21.34 24.32 14.16
C ALA A 119 22.66 24.72 13.47
N HIS A 120 22.75 24.50 12.16
CA HIS A 120 23.97 24.71 11.36
C HIS A 120 23.69 25.56 10.11
N PRO A 121 23.31 26.85 10.27
CA PRO A 121 22.96 27.72 9.14
C PRO A 121 24.12 27.96 8.17
N GLU A 122 25.36 27.72 8.59
CA GLU A 122 26.57 27.81 7.77
C GLU A 122 26.66 26.76 6.67
N ILE A 123 25.95 25.63 6.78
CA ILE A 123 26.03 24.53 5.79
C ILE A 123 25.42 24.96 4.46
N LEU A 124 24.30 25.69 4.48
CA LEU A 124 23.62 26.20 3.29
C LEU A 124 23.88 27.69 3.06
N GLY A 125 24.33 28.41 4.09
CA GLY A 125 24.30 29.86 4.16
C GLY A 125 23.10 30.36 4.96
N THR A 126 23.28 31.44 5.72
CA THR A 126 22.26 31.94 6.66
C THR A 126 20.98 32.39 5.95
N ALA A 127 21.10 32.96 4.75
CA ALA A 127 19.94 33.42 3.98
C ALA A 127 19.17 32.23 3.39
N GLU A 128 19.90 31.25 2.85
CA GLU A 128 19.41 30.02 2.24
C GLU A 128 18.72 29.14 3.28
N THR A 129 19.31 29.01 4.47
CA THR A 129 18.72 28.28 5.60
C THR A 129 17.39 28.90 6.02
N ARG A 130 17.32 30.23 6.12
CA ARG A 130 16.07 30.93 6.47
C ARG A 130 14.99 30.68 5.41
N LEU A 131 15.35 30.79 4.14
CA LEU A 131 14.44 30.55 3.03
C LEU A 131 13.93 29.10 3.01
N PHE A 132 14.82 28.13 3.24
CA PHE A 132 14.49 26.71 3.34
C PHE A 132 13.47 26.43 4.45
N LEU A 133 13.69 26.95 5.66
CA LEU A 133 12.77 26.78 6.79
C LEU A 133 11.41 27.44 6.52
N GLU A 134 11.39 28.61 5.88
CA GLU A 134 10.14 29.27 5.47
C GLU A 134 9.36 28.45 4.43
N TRP A 135 10.05 27.86 3.46
CA TRP A 135 9.42 27.00 2.45
C TRP A 135 8.88 25.71 3.06
N LEU A 136 9.63 25.06 3.95
CA LEU A 136 9.15 23.89 4.68
C LEU A 136 7.88 24.19 5.47
N LYS A 137 7.83 25.34 6.16
CA LYS A 137 6.63 25.78 6.89
C LYS A 137 5.43 25.94 5.94
N LYS A 138 5.61 26.65 4.81
CA LYS A 138 4.55 26.85 3.82
C LYS A 138 4.03 25.53 3.24
N LEU A 139 4.93 24.57 2.96
CA LEU A 139 4.56 23.24 2.46
C LEU A 139 3.79 22.43 3.50
N LYS A 140 4.23 22.47 4.77
CA LYS A 140 3.52 21.82 5.89
C LYS A 140 2.11 22.40 6.08
N ASP A 141 1.97 23.71 5.98
CA ASP A 141 0.68 24.40 6.11
C ASP A 141 -0.27 24.06 4.94
N ALA A 142 0.27 23.89 3.72
CA ALA A 142 -0.51 23.49 2.54
C ALA A 142 -0.93 22.01 2.55
N GLY A 143 -0.21 21.14 3.27
CA GLY A 143 -0.47 19.69 3.34
C GLY A 143 -1.48 19.28 4.42
N ARG A 144 -1.92 20.18 5.31
CA ARG A 144 -2.98 19.86 6.29
C ARG A 144 -4.35 20.02 5.62
N PRO A 145 -5.17 18.95 5.53
CA PRO A 145 -6.55 19.10 5.08
C PRO A 145 -7.32 20.01 6.05
N GLU A 146 -8.17 20.90 5.52
CA GLU A 146 -9.15 21.62 6.33
C GLU A 146 -10.08 20.60 6.99
N VAL A 147 -10.20 20.70 8.31
CA VAL A 147 -10.98 19.80 9.17
C VAL A 147 -12.47 20.09 9.04
#